data_AF-A0A388NT57-F1
#
_entry.id   AF-A0A388NT57-F1
#
_cell.length_a   1.000
_cell.length_b   1.000
_cell.length_c   1.000
_cell.angle_alpha   90.00
_cell.angle_beta   90.00
_cell.angle_gamma   90.00
#
_symmetry.space_group_name_H-M   'P 1'
#
loop_
_entity.id
_entity.type
_entity.pdbx_description
1 polymer ?
#
loop_
_entity_poly.entity_id
_entity_poly.type
_entity_poly.pdbx_seq_one_letter_code
_entity_poly.pdbx_strand_id
1 'polypeptide(L)'
;MGGLVNKPATFDIGQLRKQFGEEERVYRLRCVEAWSMVIPWQGFELAKLLQAVEPQAAAKYVRFETLLDPARMPGQQQAWYSWPYVEGLRLDEAMHGLTLLATGLYGSALLPQNGAPLRLVTPWKYGFKSIKAIVKIDLVAEQPTSLWMAAAPNEYGFYANVNPQVDHPRWSQASERRIGEFSRRPTLPFNGYADEVAGLYAGMDLQANF
;
A
#
# COMPACT_ATOMS: atom_id res chain seq x y z
N MET A 1 -13.95 -8.66 3.23
CA MET A 1 -13.61 -9.12 1.87
C MET A 1 -14.88 -9.21 1.04
N GLY A 2 -14.92 -8.56 -0.12
CA GLY A 2 -16.08 -8.56 -1.01
C GLY A 2 -15.73 -8.38 -2.48
N GLY A 3 -16.72 -8.04 -3.30
CA GLY A 3 -16.55 -7.87 -4.74
C GLY A 3 -16.51 -9.19 -5.51
N LEU A 4 -15.59 -9.29 -6.48
CA LEU A 4 -15.41 -10.41 -7.41
C LEU A 4 -14.65 -11.58 -6.76
N VAL A 5 -15.28 -12.19 -5.76
CA VAL A 5 -14.75 -13.34 -4.98
C VAL A 5 -15.81 -14.44 -4.89
N ASN A 6 -15.39 -15.70 -4.82
CA ASN A 6 -16.32 -16.83 -4.63
C ASN A 6 -16.66 -17.07 -3.16
N LYS A 7 -15.79 -16.65 -2.23
CA LYS A 7 -15.97 -16.82 -0.78
C LYS A 7 -15.87 -15.47 -0.05
N PRO A 8 -16.88 -14.59 -0.17
CA PRO A 8 -16.91 -13.34 0.58
C PRO A 8 -16.91 -13.63 2.09
N ALA A 9 -16.16 -12.86 2.86
CA ALA A 9 -15.98 -13.08 4.28
C ALA A 9 -15.66 -11.80 5.04
N THR A 10 -16.10 -11.76 6.30
CA THR A 10 -15.70 -10.76 7.29
C THR A 10 -14.78 -11.45 8.29
N PHE A 11 -13.64 -10.83 8.58
CA PHE A 11 -12.65 -11.38 9.48
C PHE A 11 -12.47 -10.47 10.68
N ASP A 12 -12.40 -11.08 11.86
CA ASP A 12 -11.82 -10.42 13.02
C ASP A 12 -10.28 -10.41 12.92
N ILE A 13 -9.63 -9.42 13.55
CA ILE A 13 -8.17 -9.31 13.50
C ILE A 13 -7.46 -10.52 14.13
N GLY A 14 -7.99 -11.08 15.21
CA GLY A 14 -7.46 -12.28 15.84
C GLY A 14 -7.61 -13.51 14.94
N GLN A 15 -8.68 -13.59 14.16
CA GLN A 15 -8.86 -14.63 13.16
C GLN A 15 -7.80 -14.53 12.05
N LEU A 16 -7.56 -13.33 11.50
CA LEU A 16 -6.55 -13.12 10.46
C LEU A 16 -5.15 -13.58 10.94
N ARG A 17 -4.74 -13.13 12.14
CA ARG A 17 -3.43 -13.47 12.73
C ARG A 17 -3.29 -14.98 12.95
N LYS A 18 -4.34 -15.64 13.45
CA LYS A 18 -4.34 -17.09 13.67
C LYS A 18 -4.33 -17.89 12.37
N GLN A 19 -5.08 -17.46 11.36
CA GLN A 19 -5.28 -18.21 10.13
C GLN A 19 -4.07 -18.15 9.20
N PHE A 20 -3.44 -16.98 9.06
CA PHE A 20 -2.37 -16.77 8.08
C PHE A 20 -0.96 -16.75 8.69
N GLY A 21 -0.88 -16.75 10.03
CA GLY A 21 0.36 -16.61 10.78
C GLY A 21 0.86 -15.16 10.80
N GLU A 22 1.91 -14.91 11.59
CA GLU A 22 2.65 -13.66 11.55
C GLU A 22 4.13 -13.95 11.29
N GLU A 23 4.73 -13.17 10.41
CA GLU A 23 6.16 -13.16 10.14
C GLU A 23 6.69 -11.74 10.26
N GLU A 24 7.96 -11.61 10.64
CA GLU A 24 8.64 -10.32 10.64
C GLU A 24 9.35 -10.09 9.30
N ARG A 25 9.12 -8.92 8.69
CA ARG A 25 9.82 -8.49 7.48
C ARG A 25 10.38 -7.09 7.65
N VAL A 26 11.70 -6.96 7.53
CA VAL A 26 12.39 -5.68 7.59
C VAL A 26 12.35 -5.04 6.21
N TYR A 27 11.48 -4.06 6.03
CA TYR A 27 11.29 -3.37 4.74
C TYR A 27 11.68 -1.90 4.79
N ARG A 28 12.10 -1.41 3.63
CA ARG A 28 12.18 0.03 3.39
C ARG A 28 10.78 0.58 3.13
N LEU A 29 10.47 1.71 3.76
CA LEU A 29 9.31 2.54 3.43
C LEU A 29 9.83 3.85 2.86
N ARG A 30 9.39 4.22 1.66
CA ARG A 30 9.74 5.47 1.00
C ARG A 30 8.50 6.33 0.80
N CYS A 31 8.37 7.44 1.53
CA CYS A 31 7.29 8.39 1.31
C CYS A 31 7.58 9.20 0.04
N VAL A 32 6.55 9.58 -0.73
CA VAL A 32 6.70 10.42 -1.94
C VAL A 32 7.39 11.76 -1.66
N GLU A 33 7.31 12.27 -0.43
CA GLU A 33 7.93 13.50 0.07
C GLU A 33 9.46 13.41 0.29
N ALA A 34 10.11 12.44 -0.36
CA ALA A 34 11.56 12.26 -0.35
C ALA A 34 12.19 11.98 1.04
N TRP A 35 11.46 11.28 1.90
CA TRP A 35 12.00 10.68 3.12
C TRP A 35 11.72 9.17 3.18
N SER A 36 12.57 8.44 3.91
CA SER A 36 12.45 6.98 4.04
C SER A 36 12.75 6.46 5.44
N MET A 37 12.32 5.23 5.72
CA MET A 37 12.58 4.50 6.95
C MET A 37 12.88 3.02 6.63
N VAL A 38 13.51 2.33 7.58
CA VAL A 38 13.62 0.86 7.57
C VAL A 38 12.83 0.36 8.77
N ILE A 39 11.81 -0.47 8.53
CA ILE A 39 10.80 -0.82 9.55
C ILE A 39 10.68 -2.36 9.60
N PRO A 40 10.83 -2.99 10.78
CA PRO A 40 10.52 -4.40 11.00
C PRO A 40 9.01 -4.56 11.17
N TRP A 41 8.31 -4.78 10.06
CA TRP A 41 6.87 -5.04 10.06
C TRP A 41 6.59 -6.47 10.52
N GLN A 42 5.46 -6.67 11.20
CA GLN A 42 4.90 -7.99 11.46
C GLN A 42 3.55 -8.11 10.78
N GLY A 43 3.30 -9.23 10.12
CA GLY A 43 2.04 -9.45 9.41
C GLY A 43 2.06 -10.73 8.59
N PHE A 44 1.24 -10.77 7.55
CA PHE A 44 1.19 -11.89 6.60
C PHE A 44 1.02 -11.40 5.17
N GLU A 45 1.45 -12.20 4.20
CA GLU A 45 1.29 -11.89 2.78
C GLU A 45 -0.18 -11.73 2.40
N LEU A 46 -0.50 -10.63 1.70
CA LEU A 46 -1.86 -10.37 1.22
C LEU A 46 -2.38 -11.50 0.32
N ALA A 47 -1.48 -12.13 -0.46
CA ALA A 47 -1.80 -13.24 -1.34
C ALA A 47 -2.52 -14.39 -0.62
N LYS A 48 -2.13 -14.72 0.62
CA LYS A 48 -2.77 -15.80 1.41
C LYS A 48 -4.24 -15.50 1.70
N LEU A 49 -4.55 -14.24 2.04
CA LEU A 49 -5.94 -13.80 2.25
C LEU A 49 -6.73 -13.80 0.95
N LEU A 50 -6.13 -13.34 -0.15
CA LEU A 50 -6.78 -13.33 -1.46
C LEU A 50 -7.10 -14.74 -1.94
N GLN A 51 -6.16 -15.69 -1.79
CA GLN A 51 -6.38 -17.11 -2.12
C GLN A 51 -7.54 -17.72 -1.32
N ALA A 52 -7.65 -17.39 -0.03
CA ALA A 52 -8.70 -17.93 0.84
C ALA A 52 -10.12 -17.50 0.42
N VAL A 53 -10.26 -16.36 -0.26
CA VAL A 53 -11.56 -15.87 -0.75
C VAL A 53 -11.86 -16.25 -2.21
N GLU A 54 -10.93 -16.95 -2.87
CA GLU A 54 -11.05 -17.46 -4.24
C GLU A 54 -11.47 -16.38 -5.26
N PRO A 55 -10.51 -15.58 -5.76
CA PRO A 55 -10.78 -14.52 -6.73
C PRO A 55 -11.50 -15.05 -7.97
N GLN A 56 -12.53 -14.35 -8.44
CA GLN A 56 -13.16 -14.67 -9.72
C GLN A 56 -12.26 -14.27 -10.88
N ALA A 57 -12.39 -14.94 -12.03
CA ALA A 57 -11.60 -14.67 -13.23
C ALA A 57 -11.73 -13.23 -13.76
N ALA A 58 -12.85 -12.54 -13.45
CA ALA A 58 -13.07 -11.15 -13.83
C ALA A 58 -12.34 -10.14 -12.93
N ALA A 59 -11.79 -10.55 -11.79
CA ALA A 59 -11.06 -9.67 -10.90
C ALA A 59 -9.71 -9.28 -11.50
N LYS A 60 -9.46 -7.96 -11.62
CA LYS A 60 -8.19 -7.42 -12.14
C LYS A 60 -7.46 -6.53 -11.14
N TYR A 61 -8.19 -5.99 -10.16
CA TYR A 61 -7.67 -5.09 -9.15
C TYR A 61 -8.22 -5.42 -7.76
N VAL A 62 -7.51 -4.94 -6.75
CA VAL A 62 -7.95 -4.97 -5.35
C VAL A 62 -8.15 -3.52 -4.90
N ARG A 63 -9.34 -3.20 -4.40
CA ARG A 63 -9.70 -1.91 -3.81
C ARG A 63 -9.71 -2.03 -2.29
N PHE A 64 -9.00 -1.15 -1.62
CA PHE A 64 -8.92 -1.06 -0.16
C PHE A 64 -9.63 0.19 0.32
N GLU A 65 -10.25 0.11 1.49
CA GLU A 65 -10.92 1.26 2.13
C GLU A 65 -10.56 1.34 3.61
N THR A 66 -10.14 2.54 4.03
CA THR A 66 -9.91 2.91 5.43
C THR A 66 -11.24 3.20 6.13
N LEU A 67 -11.30 2.98 7.45
CA LEU A 67 -12.43 3.40 8.28
C LEU A 67 -12.85 4.86 8.02
N LEU A 68 -14.14 5.08 7.75
CA LEU A 68 -14.77 6.40 7.81
C LEU A 68 -15.39 6.61 9.19
N ASP A 69 -14.83 7.52 9.97
CA ASP A 69 -15.32 7.94 11.28
C ASP A 69 -14.89 9.39 11.61
N PRO A 70 -15.60 10.41 11.08
CA PRO A 70 -15.23 11.81 11.28
C PRO A 70 -15.30 12.30 12.73
N ALA A 71 -15.96 11.56 13.63
CA ALA A 71 -16.02 11.88 15.04
C ALA A 71 -14.72 11.51 15.76
N ARG A 72 -14.15 10.33 15.46
CA ARG A 72 -12.86 9.87 16.02
C ARG A 72 -11.65 10.28 15.17
N MET A 73 -11.85 10.57 13.89
CA MET A 73 -10.82 10.98 12.93
C MET A 73 -11.16 12.37 12.36
N PRO A 74 -10.93 13.46 13.12
CA PRO A 74 -11.39 14.81 12.74
C PRO A 74 -10.80 15.31 11.42
N GLY A 75 -9.65 14.79 10.96
CA GLY A 75 -9.10 15.09 9.63
C GLY A 75 -10.06 14.73 8.48
N GLN A 76 -11.00 13.79 8.70
CA GLN A 76 -12.02 13.40 7.72
C GLN A 76 -13.13 14.45 7.52
N GLN A 77 -13.15 15.50 8.34
CA GLN A 77 -14.05 16.65 8.15
C GLN A 77 -13.53 17.63 7.09
N GLN A 78 -12.29 17.47 6.62
CA GLN A 78 -11.71 18.31 5.57
C GLN A 78 -12.31 17.98 4.21
N ALA A 79 -13.04 18.93 3.61
CA ALA A 79 -13.79 18.74 2.37
C ALA A 79 -12.91 18.65 1.10
N TRP A 80 -11.61 18.95 1.17
CA TRP A 80 -10.71 18.88 0.02
C TRP A 80 -10.30 17.44 -0.36
N TYR A 81 -10.59 16.44 0.48
CA TYR A 81 -10.35 15.03 0.17
C TYR A 81 -11.67 14.28 0.04
N SER A 82 -11.71 13.33 -0.90
CA SER A 82 -12.85 12.42 -1.10
C SER A 82 -12.79 11.26 -0.09
N TRP A 83 -13.12 11.53 1.17
CA TRP A 83 -13.14 10.50 2.23
C TRP A 83 -14.19 9.40 1.97
N PRO A 84 -13.97 8.15 2.42
CA PRO A 84 -12.82 7.64 3.15
C PRO A 84 -11.53 7.56 2.31
N TYR A 85 -10.40 7.29 2.96
CA TYR A 85 -9.18 6.98 2.22
C TYR A 85 -9.35 5.66 1.47
N VAL A 86 -9.19 5.72 0.14
CA VAL A 86 -9.30 4.58 -0.77
C VAL A 86 -7.98 4.39 -1.49
N GLU A 87 -7.56 3.15 -1.64
CA GLU A 87 -6.42 2.77 -2.46
C GLU A 87 -6.71 1.54 -3.31
N GLY A 88 -5.81 1.25 -4.24
CA GLY A 88 -5.85 0.01 -5.00
C GLY A 88 -4.51 -0.49 -5.50
N LEU A 89 -4.51 -1.78 -5.84
CA LEU A 89 -3.41 -2.48 -6.50
C LEU A 89 -3.96 -3.28 -7.67
N ARG A 90 -3.14 -3.51 -8.70
CA ARG A 90 -3.43 -4.56 -9.68
C ARG A 90 -3.35 -5.93 -8.99
N LEU A 91 -4.13 -6.90 -9.45
CA LEU A 91 -4.27 -8.17 -8.74
C LEU A 91 -2.94 -8.93 -8.62
N ASP A 92 -2.08 -8.88 -9.64
CA ASP A 92 -0.73 -9.46 -9.61
C ASP A 92 0.20 -8.77 -8.59
N GLU A 93 0.12 -7.44 -8.43
CA GLU A 93 0.83 -6.71 -7.37
C GLU A 93 0.33 -7.13 -5.98
N ALA A 94 -0.98 -7.29 -5.82
CA ALA A 94 -1.60 -7.70 -4.58
C ALA A 94 -1.27 -9.17 -4.22
N MET A 95 -1.05 -10.01 -5.22
CA MET A 95 -0.63 -11.40 -5.10
C MET A 95 0.89 -11.56 -4.94
N HIS A 96 1.67 -10.49 -5.14
CA HIS A 96 3.12 -10.55 -5.03
C HIS A 96 3.56 -10.83 -3.58
N GLY A 97 4.55 -11.70 -3.40
CA GLY A 97 5.02 -12.13 -2.07
C GLY A 97 5.52 -10.98 -1.19
N LEU A 98 5.99 -9.87 -1.76
CA LEU A 98 6.40 -8.67 -1.00
C LEU A 98 5.23 -7.82 -0.47
N THR A 99 4.00 -8.04 -0.92
CA THR A 99 2.82 -7.30 -0.45
C THR A 99 2.32 -7.88 0.86
N LEU A 100 2.46 -7.11 1.93
CA LEU A 100 2.17 -7.55 3.29
C LEU A 100 0.95 -6.81 3.85
N LEU A 101 0.09 -7.53 4.55
CA LEU A 101 -0.85 -6.95 5.51
C LEU A 101 -0.20 -6.96 6.89
N ALA A 102 0.22 -5.78 7.35
CA ALA A 102 0.84 -5.57 8.64
C ALA A 102 -0.21 -5.42 9.75
N THR A 103 0.06 -6.10 10.86
CA THR A 103 -0.70 -6.13 12.12
C THR A 103 0.16 -5.71 13.31
N GLY A 104 1.49 -5.66 13.11
CA GLY A 104 2.46 -5.17 14.08
C GLY A 104 3.71 -4.55 13.46
N LEU A 105 4.57 -3.99 14.31
CA LEU A 105 5.94 -3.56 14.02
C LEU A 105 6.76 -3.51 15.31
N TYR A 106 8.08 -3.75 15.23
CA TYR A 106 8.99 -3.81 16.41
C TYR A 106 8.51 -4.74 17.53
N GLY A 107 8.18 -6.00 17.21
CA GLY A 107 7.70 -7.00 18.18
C GLY A 107 6.32 -6.72 18.82
N SER A 108 5.62 -5.63 18.44
CA SER A 108 4.36 -5.20 19.06
C SER A 108 3.24 -5.02 18.04
N ALA A 109 1.98 -5.04 18.50
CA ALA A 109 0.83 -4.70 17.69
C ALA A 109 0.91 -3.25 17.17
N LEU A 110 0.29 -2.96 16.01
CA LEU A 110 0.26 -1.61 15.46
C LEU A 110 -0.38 -0.63 16.45
N LEU A 111 0.25 0.54 16.59
CA LEU A 111 -0.37 1.69 17.25
C LEU A 111 -1.28 2.46 16.25
N PRO A 112 -2.30 3.20 16.73
CA PRO A 112 -3.25 3.90 15.86
C PRO A 112 -2.60 4.80 14.80
N GLN A 113 -1.54 5.55 15.15
CA GLN A 113 -0.81 6.42 14.22
C GLN A 113 -0.18 5.67 13.03
N ASN A 114 0.10 4.38 13.22
CA ASN A 114 0.66 3.50 12.20
C ASN A 114 -0.41 2.76 11.40
N GLY A 115 -1.70 3.02 11.66
CA GLY A 115 -2.81 2.45 10.92
C GLY A 115 -3.36 1.15 11.48
N ALA A 116 -3.30 0.98 12.80
CA ALA A 116 -3.93 -0.16 13.48
C ALA A 116 -5.43 -0.30 13.13
N PRO A 117 -5.98 -1.53 13.19
CA PRO A 117 -5.30 -2.78 13.52
C PRO A 117 -4.65 -3.48 12.31
N LEU A 118 -4.93 -3.01 11.09
CA LEU A 118 -4.52 -3.65 9.84
C LEU A 118 -4.11 -2.59 8.81
N ARG A 119 -2.92 -2.74 8.25
CA ARG A 119 -2.34 -1.82 7.26
C ARG A 119 -1.71 -2.58 6.09
N LEU A 120 -1.82 -2.03 4.89
CA LEU A 120 -1.09 -2.51 3.72
C LEU A 120 0.35 -2.01 3.72
N VAL A 121 1.29 -2.86 3.30
CA VAL A 121 2.70 -2.52 3.07
C VAL A 121 3.12 -3.05 1.69
N THR A 122 3.53 -2.14 0.82
CA THR A 122 4.01 -2.43 -0.55
C THR A 122 5.39 -1.77 -0.73
N PRO A 123 6.49 -2.47 -0.41
CA PRO A 123 7.76 -1.81 -0.11
C PRO A 123 8.44 -1.15 -1.32
N TRP A 124 8.08 -1.52 -2.54
CA TRP A 124 8.62 -0.94 -3.78
C TRP A 124 7.86 0.30 -4.28
N LYS A 125 6.73 0.64 -3.64
CA LYS A 125 5.87 1.77 -3.99
C LYS A 125 6.02 2.93 -2.99
N TYR A 126 5.60 4.11 -3.39
CA TYR A 126 5.53 5.24 -2.48
C TYR A 126 4.54 5.00 -1.33
N GLY A 127 4.85 5.57 -0.17
CA GLY A 127 4.18 5.27 1.09
C GLY A 127 2.66 5.53 1.13
N PHE A 128 2.13 6.37 0.23
CA PHE A 128 0.69 6.60 0.15
C PHE A 128 -0.10 5.37 -0.34
N LYS A 129 0.53 4.47 -1.10
CA LYS A 129 -0.06 3.19 -1.50
C LYS A 129 -0.29 2.26 -0.30
N SER A 130 0.47 2.44 0.78
CA SER A 130 0.41 1.63 2.01
C SER A 130 -0.69 2.11 2.96
N ILE A 131 -1.94 1.95 2.52
CA ILE A 131 -3.20 2.35 3.19
C ILE A 131 -3.32 1.82 4.63
N LYS A 132 -3.86 2.65 5.52
CA LYS A 132 -3.96 2.43 6.97
C LYS A 132 -5.38 2.06 7.41
N ALA A 133 -5.52 1.39 8.56
CA ALA A 133 -6.80 1.12 9.22
C ALA A 133 -7.87 0.56 8.26
N ILE A 134 -7.48 -0.48 7.53
CA ILE A 134 -8.30 -1.09 6.48
C ILE A 134 -9.52 -1.77 7.11
N VAL A 135 -10.71 -1.44 6.60
CA VAL A 135 -11.98 -2.06 7.00
C VAL A 135 -12.64 -2.84 5.87
N LYS A 136 -12.27 -2.54 4.62
CA LYS A 136 -12.82 -3.23 3.44
C LYS A 136 -11.74 -3.49 2.40
N ILE A 137 -11.83 -4.67 1.79
CA ILE A 137 -11.00 -5.11 0.67
C ILE A 137 -11.95 -5.78 -0.32
N ASP A 138 -12.08 -5.20 -1.51
CA ASP A 138 -12.94 -5.69 -2.58
C ASP A 138 -12.11 -6.02 -3.82
N LEU A 139 -12.39 -7.15 -4.47
CA LEU A 139 -11.84 -7.44 -5.79
C LEU A 139 -12.75 -6.85 -6.85
N VAL A 140 -12.17 -6.12 -7.80
CA VAL A 140 -12.91 -5.35 -8.81
C VAL A 140 -12.33 -5.55 -10.21
N ALA A 141 -13.17 -5.37 -11.23
CA ALA A 141 -12.78 -5.54 -12.63
C ALA A 141 -12.04 -4.31 -13.18
N GLU A 142 -12.37 -3.13 -12.68
CA GLU A 142 -11.83 -1.85 -13.16
C GLU A 142 -10.90 -1.21 -12.14
N GLN A 143 -9.92 -0.43 -12.61
CA GLN A 143 -8.95 0.24 -11.76
C GLN A 143 -9.66 1.23 -10.82
N PRO A 144 -9.56 1.08 -9.49
CA PRO A 144 -10.16 2.03 -8.56
C PRO A 144 -9.35 3.34 -8.54
N THR A 145 -10.05 4.47 -8.43
CA THR A 145 -9.41 5.77 -8.17
C THR A 145 -8.98 5.85 -6.71
N SER A 146 -7.69 6.10 -6.45
CA SER A 146 -7.20 6.33 -5.09
C SER A 146 -7.46 7.75 -4.60
N LEU A 147 -7.37 7.97 -3.29
CA LEU A 147 -7.58 9.30 -2.71
C LEU A 147 -6.60 10.34 -3.27
N TRP A 148 -5.32 9.99 -3.44
CA TRP A 148 -4.32 10.92 -3.98
C TRP A 148 -4.49 11.17 -5.48
N MET A 149 -4.90 10.16 -6.26
CA MET A 149 -5.28 10.36 -7.66
C MET A 149 -6.46 11.33 -7.79
N ALA A 150 -7.46 11.22 -6.90
CA ALA A 150 -8.61 12.13 -6.91
C ALA A 150 -8.23 13.55 -6.46
N ALA A 151 -7.33 13.68 -5.49
CA ALA A 151 -6.94 14.97 -4.91
C ALA A 151 -5.98 15.76 -5.82
N ALA A 152 -5.04 15.10 -6.49
CA ALA A 152 -4.06 15.73 -7.36
C ALA A 152 -3.64 14.77 -8.50
N PRO A 153 -4.50 14.57 -9.52
CA PRO A 153 -4.27 13.61 -10.60
C PRO A 153 -3.04 13.92 -11.46
N ASN A 154 -2.54 15.15 -11.41
CA ASN A 154 -1.33 15.60 -12.08
C ASN A 154 -0.05 15.33 -11.28
N GLU A 155 -0.16 14.84 -10.04
CA GLU A 155 0.98 14.57 -9.15
C GLU A 155 1.10 13.10 -8.73
N TYR A 156 -0.03 12.38 -8.68
CA TYR A 156 -0.09 11.03 -8.15
C TYR A 156 -0.87 10.09 -9.07
N GLY A 157 -0.20 9.05 -9.55
CA GLY A 157 -0.75 8.01 -10.40
C GLY A 157 -1.07 6.73 -9.63
N PHE A 158 -1.61 5.76 -10.37
CA PHE A 158 -2.09 4.51 -9.79
C PHE A 158 -0.95 3.61 -9.33
N TYR A 159 0.12 3.44 -10.13
CA TYR A 159 1.16 2.48 -9.82
C TYR A 159 2.12 3.00 -8.74
N ALA A 160 2.56 4.26 -8.83
CA ALA A 160 3.38 4.91 -7.80
C ALA A 160 4.60 4.08 -7.38
N ASN A 161 5.26 3.42 -8.34
CA ASN A 161 6.50 2.70 -8.10
C ASN A 161 7.60 3.72 -7.77
N VAL A 162 8.44 3.41 -6.77
CA VAL A 162 9.57 4.28 -6.44
C VAL A 162 10.53 4.33 -7.61
N ASN A 163 10.66 5.48 -8.26
CA ASN A 163 11.52 5.66 -9.42
C ASN A 163 12.35 6.95 -9.28
N PRO A 164 13.68 6.86 -9.11
CA PRO A 164 14.53 8.05 -8.97
C PRO A 164 14.68 8.86 -10.27
N GLN A 165 14.25 8.33 -11.41
CA GLN A 165 14.32 9.01 -12.71
C GLN A 165 13.03 9.77 -13.08
N VAL A 166 11.98 9.65 -12.26
CA VAL A 166 10.71 10.35 -12.48
C VAL A 166 10.47 11.25 -11.28
N ASP A 167 10.60 12.54 -11.51
CA ASP A 167 10.43 13.54 -10.47
C ASP A 167 8.95 13.79 -10.17
N HIS A 168 8.67 14.17 -8.92
CA HIS A 168 7.38 14.75 -8.59
C HIS A 168 7.30 16.16 -9.20
N PRO A 169 6.13 16.67 -9.63
CA PRO A 169 6.02 18.02 -10.24
C PRO A 169 6.58 19.18 -9.41
N ARG A 170 6.83 18.96 -8.11
CA ARG A 170 7.26 19.95 -7.13
C ARG A 170 8.66 19.69 -6.55
N TRP A 171 9.24 18.50 -6.73
CA TRP A 171 10.57 18.16 -6.21
C TRP A 171 11.14 16.92 -6.88
N SER A 172 12.48 16.82 -6.89
CA SER A 172 13.14 15.64 -7.44
C SER A 172 12.97 14.41 -6.55
N GLN A 173 12.84 13.24 -7.20
CA GLN A 173 12.80 11.93 -6.53
C GLN A 173 14.17 11.23 -6.52
N ALA A 174 15.22 11.82 -7.09
CA ALA A 174 16.54 11.22 -7.23
C ALA A 174 17.25 10.92 -5.88
N SER A 175 16.89 11.63 -4.81
CA SER A 175 17.45 11.42 -3.48
C SER A 175 16.40 11.49 -2.38
N GLU A 176 16.70 10.88 -1.24
CA GLU A 176 15.84 10.85 -0.06
C GLU A 176 16.61 11.11 1.23
N ARG A 177 15.90 11.56 2.27
CA ARG A 177 16.40 11.62 3.64
C ARG A 177 15.89 10.42 4.44
N ARG A 178 16.78 9.51 4.82
CA ARG A 178 16.42 8.43 5.74
C ARG A 178 16.26 9.01 7.15
N ILE A 179 15.13 8.76 7.79
CA ILE A 179 14.90 9.21 9.18
C ILE A 179 15.94 8.57 10.09
N GLY A 180 16.57 9.39 10.94
CA GLY A 180 17.71 9.01 11.77
C GLY A 180 19.07 9.42 11.18
N GLU A 181 19.11 10.00 9.98
CA GLU A 181 20.35 10.45 9.34
C GLU A 181 20.34 11.93 9.00
N PHE A 182 21.54 12.52 8.98
CA PHE A 182 21.74 13.94 8.67
C PHE A 182 21.82 14.21 7.16
N SER A 183 22.42 13.31 6.38
CA SER A 183 22.62 13.49 4.93
C SER A 183 21.50 12.83 4.11
N ARG A 184 21.32 13.32 2.88
CA ARG A 184 20.50 12.64 1.87
C ARG A 184 21.30 11.52 1.22
N ARG A 185 20.58 10.56 0.67
CA ARG A 185 21.12 9.39 -0.06
C ARG A 185 20.40 9.23 -1.40
N PRO A 186 21.01 8.58 -2.39
CA PRO A 186 20.30 8.25 -3.63
C PRO A 186 19.08 7.37 -3.38
N THR A 187 17.97 7.66 -4.05
CA THR A 187 16.80 6.78 -4.08
C THR A 187 17.10 5.61 -5.02
N LEU A 188 16.73 4.39 -4.61
CA LEU A 188 16.93 3.19 -5.42
C LEU A 188 15.69 2.92 -6.29
N PRO A 189 15.84 2.43 -7.53
CA PRO A 189 14.72 1.93 -8.33
C PRO A 189 13.93 0.87 -7.57
N PHE A 190 12.60 0.93 -7.63
CA PHE A 190 11.69 0.07 -6.87
C PHE A 190 12.04 0.00 -5.38
N ASN A 191 12.58 1.09 -4.82
CA ASN A 191 13.05 1.19 -3.44
C ASN A 191 14.12 0.15 -3.05
N GLY A 192 14.78 -0.48 -4.03
CA GLY A 192 15.77 -1.54 -3.81
C GLY A 192 15.23 -2.96 -4.02
N TYR A 193 14.00 -3.13 -4.53
CA TYR A 193 13.38 -4.43 -4.81
C TYR A 193 13.25 -4.72 -6.32
N ALA A 194 14.13 -4.13 -7.13
CA ALA A 194 14.01 -4.20 -8.58
C ALA A 194 14.09 -5.63 -9.12
N ASP A 195 14.99 -6.45 -8.56
CA ASP A 195 15.19 -7.84 -9.00
C ASP A 195 13.94 -8.70 -8.76
N GLU A 196 13.15 -8.36 -7.73
CA GLU A 196 11.92 -9.07 -7.38
C GLU A 196 10.69 -8.57 -8.16
N VAL A 197 10.57 -7.25 -8.40
CA VAL A 197 9.30 -6.67 -8.91
C VAL A 197 9.36 -6.12 -10.33
N ALA A 198 10.53 -5.90 -10.93
CA ALA A 198 10.62 -5.26 -12.25
C ALA A 198 9.88 -6.06 -13.33
N GLY A 199 9.86 -7.40 -13.22
CA GLY A 199 9.13 -8.27 -14.14
C GLY A 199 7.62 -8.01 -14.20
N LEU A 200 7.00 -7.53 -13.11
CA LEU A 200 5.57 -7.17 -13.08
C LEU A 200 5.23 -6.00 -14.01
N TYR A 201 6.24 -5.20 -14.39
CA TYR A 201 6.07 -3.96 -15.13
C TYR A 201 6.75 -3.97 -16.50
N ALA A 202 7.24 -5.14 -16.95
CA ALA A 202 7.90 -5.27 -18.24
C ALA A 202 6.97 -4.80 -19.38
N GLY A 203 7.49 -3.90 -20.22
CA GLY A 203 6.75 -3.32 -21.36
C GLY A 203 5.79 -2.19 -21.00
N MET A 204 5.69 -1.78 -19.73
CA MET A 204 4.88 -0.63 -19.34
C MET A 204 5.69 0.66 -19.37
N ASP A 205 5.05 1.75 -19.81
CA ASP A 205 5.55 3.10 -19.56
C ASP A 205 5.23 3.50 -18.11
N LEU A 206 6.25 3.40 -17.26
CA LEU A 206 6.16 3.78 -15.85
C LEU A 206 6.33 5.28 -15.60
N GLN A 207 6.74 6.07 -16.60
CA GLN A 207 6.76 7.53 -16.48
C GLN A 207 5.34 8.09 -16.62
N ALA A 208 4.55 7.53 -17.54
CA ALA A 208 3.17 7.93 -17.78
C ALA A 208 2.21 7.64 -16.61
N ASN A 209 2.60 6.79 -15.65
CA ASN A 209 1.75 6.36 -14.54
C ASN A 209 2.41 6.47 -13.15
N PHE A 210 3.32 7.44 -13.01
CA PHE A 210 3.92 7.86 -11.74
C PHE A 210 2.86 8.19 -10.70
#